data_AF-A0A8C4U7E6-F1
#
_entry.id   AF-A0A8C4U7E6-F1
#
_cell.length_a   1.000
_cell.length_b   1.000
_cell.length_c   1.000
_cell.angle_alpha   90.00
_cell.angle_beta   90.00
_cell.angle_gamma   90.00
#
_symmetry.space_group_name_H-M   'P 1'
#
loop_
_entity.id
_entity.type
_entity.pdbx_description
1 polymer ?
#
loop_
_entity_poly.entity_id
_entity_poly.type
_entity_poly.pdbx_seq_one_letter_code
_entity_poly.pdbx_strand_id
1 'polypeptide(L)'
;MRGDAFPCLTGGRTSRGPRGRGTQAQIHMEDESPPPQGVGVKVLEATLLSALKMLDVGKWPIFSLCSQEELKLIRQACVFGNAGNEVLYATENDEVFVLGMNCSGCLGTGDMQSTIEPRRLDTLCGKKIACLSYGSGPHVVLATEEGEVYTWGHNAYSQLGNGTTNHGFIPCQVSTNLVNKKVIEVACGSHHSMVLTSDGEVYTWGYNNSGQVGSGSTANQPIPRRVTNCLQNKIVVNIACGQMCSMAVVENGEVYVWGYNGNGQLGLGSSGNQPTPCRIAALQGIRVQRVACGYAHTLVLTDEGQIYAWGANSYGQLGTGNKSNQSYPTTVMVDKDRVTEIAACHSAHTSAAKTQSGQVYMWGQCRGQSVILPHLTHFACTDDVFACFATPAVMWRLLSVEPDDHLTVAQSLKKEFDNPETADLKVLVDGKYIHVHKVLLKIRCERFRSILNNDDEIIEMSEFSYPVYRAFLEYLYTDNIRLPPEDAIGLLDLATLYRENRLKKLCQQTIKQGICEENAIALLSAAVKYEAQDLEEFCFRFCINHLTVVTQTQGFAEMDHDLLKNFISKASRVGAFRN
;
A
#
# COMPACT_ATOMS: atom_id res chain seq x y z
N MET A 1 -33.49 53.86 -30.35
CA MET A 1 -33.51 55.03 -29.45
C MET A 1 -32.66 54.63 -28.23
N ARG A 2 -31.49 55.25 -28.03
CA ARG A 2 -31.21 56.25 -26.97
C ARG A 2 -31.65 55.77 -25.57
N GLY A 3 -30.79 55.65 -24.57
CA GLY A 3 -29.33 55.85 -24.47
C GLY A 3 -28.91 56.20 -23.04
N ASP A 4 -27.66 55.90 -22.67
CA ASP A 4 -26.77 56.50 -21.62
C ASP A 4 -27.33 56.71 -20.17
N ALA A 5 -26.55 56.84 -19.09
CA ALA A 5 -25.11 57.05 -18.90
C ALA A 5 -24.61 56.57 -17.51
N PHE A 6 -23.30 56.41 -17.34
CA PHE A 6 -22.60 56.55 -16.05
C PHE A 6 -22.40 58.05 -15.70
N PRO A 7 -22.09 58.42 -14.44
CA PRO A 7 -20.75 58.97 -14.21
C PRO A 7 -20.09 58.70 -12.83
N CYS A 8 -18.83 59.15 -12.74
CA CYS A 8 -17.74 58.86 -11.82
C CYS A 8 -17.68 59.59 -10.44
N LEU A 9 -16.90 58.97 -9.52
CA LEU A 9 -15.82 59.50 -8.64
C LEU A 9 -15.98 60.71 -7.68
N THR A 10 -15.62 60.48 -6.39
CA THR A 10 -14.92 61.38 -5.41
C THR A 10 -14.36 60.54 -4.21
N GLY A 11 -13.41 60.96 -3.35
CA GLY A 11 -12.55 62.16 -3.37
C GLY A 11 -11.42 62.34 -2.31
N GLY A 12 -11.34 61.63 -1.16
CA GLY A 12 -10.33 61.88 -0.08
C GLY A 12 -10.16 60.72 0.92
N ARG A 13 -8.98 60.34 1.48
CA ARG A 13 -7.88 61.07 2.19
C ARG A 13 -8.36 61.70 3.52
N THR A 14 -7.67 61.70 4.68
CA THR A 14 -6.26 61.42 5.12
C THR A 14 -6.22 61.37 6.68
N SER A 15 -5.21 60.89 7.44
CA SER A 15 -4.11 59.90 7.32
C SER A 15 -3.15 59.95 8.54
N ARG A 16 -2.39 58.87 8.86
CA ARG A 16 -1.23 58.81 9.82
C ARG A 16 -1.61 58.81 11.32
N GLY A 17 -0.84 58.26 12.28
CA GLY A 17 0.58 57.85 12.30
C GLY A 17 1.04 57.31 13.69
N PRO A 18 2.35 57.29 14.05
CA PRO A 18 3.03 56.03 14.45
C PRO A 18 3.87 56.07 15.77
N ARG A 19 4.74 55.04 15.98
CA ARG A 19 5.83 54.79 16.99
C ARG A 19 5.44 53.78 18.11
N GLY A 20 6.33 52.95 18.68
CA GLY A 20 7.72 52.58 18.31
C GLY A 20 8.59 52.04 19.48
N ARG A 21 9.29 50.89 19.27
CA ARG A 21 10.44 50.28 20.00
C ARG A 21 10.33 49.92 21.51
N GLY A 22 10.91 48.75 21.86
CA GLY A 22 11.33 48.38 23.22
C GLY A 22 11.92 46.95 23.30
N THR A 23 13.15 46.80 23.78
CA THR A 23 13.85 45.51 23.99
C THR A 23 14.27 45.36 25.45
N GLN A 24 14.09 44.17 26.06
CA GLN A 24 14.96 43.68 27.14
C GLN A 24 14.76 42.18 27.38
N ALA A 25 15.76 41.54 27.98
CA ALA A 25 15.81 40.11 28.31
C ALA A 25 16.04 39.92 29.82
N GLN A 26 15.66 38.75 30.35
CA GLN A 26 16.13 38.27 31.66
C GLN A 26 16.10 36.73 31.75
N ILE A 27 16.91 36.17 32.66
CA ILE A 27 17.36 34.77 32.69
C ILE A 27 17.24 34.23 34.13
N HIS A 28 16.81 32.98 34.32
CA HIS A 28 17.21 32.06 35.41
C HIS A 28 16.93 30.60 34.94
N MET A 29 17.94 29.71 34.82
CA MET A 29 18.56 28.85 35.86
C MET A 29 17.58 27.73 36.32
N GLU A 30 17.66 26.52 35.72
CA GLU A 30 18.36 25.30 36.22
C GLU A 30 17.52 24.56 37.30
N ASP A 31 17.20 23.26 37.16
CA ASP A 31 18.12 22.18 37.58
C ASP A 31 17.79 20.73 37.06
N GLU A 32 18.81 19.86 37.16
CA GLU A 32 18.90 18.38 37.16
C GLU A 32 18.24 17.43 36.11
N SER A 33 19.07 16.49 35.63
CA SER A 33 18.74 15.24 34.90
C SER A 33 19.14 14.01 35.73
N PRO A 34 18.56 12.81 35.48
CA PRO A 34 19.44 11.71 35.04
C PRO A 34 18.86 10.82 33.90
N PRO A 35 19.70 9.96 33.28
CA PRO A 35 19.39 9.11 32.10
C PRO A 35 18.84 7.70 32.54
N PRO A 36 18.77 6.57 31.74
CA PRO A 36 19.42 6.29 30.45
C PRO A 36 18.72 5.31 29.44
N GLN A 37 19.51 4.87 28.43
CA GLN A 37 19.48 3.58 27.68
C GLN A 37 18.74 3.46 26.33
N GLY A 38 19.48 2.97 25.31
CA GLY A 38 18.98 1.80 24.56
C GLY A 38 18.61 1.91 23.07
N VAL A 39 19.25 2.75 22.24
CA VAL A 39 19.00 2.75 20.78
C VAL A 39 20.14 2.06 20.03
N GLY A 40 20.01 0.75 19.79
CA GLY A 40 21.11 -0.05 19.21
C GLY A 40 20.74 -1.39 18.57
N VAL A 41 19.51 -1.56 18.06
CA VAL A 41 19.12 -2.77 17.27
C VAL A 41 18.17 -2.43 16.10
N LYS A 42 17.12 -1.62 16.34
CA LYS A 42 15.99 -1.41 15.39
C LYS A 42 16.34 -0.92 13.97
N VAL A 43 17.48 -0.26 13.76
CA VAL A 43 17.82 0.34 12.44
C VAL A 43 18.20 -0.73 11.40
N LEU A 44 18.62 -1.93 11.82
CA LEU A 44 19.10 -2.98 10.92
C LEU A 44 17.97 -3.76 10.23
N GLU A 45 16.79 -3.93 10.86
CA GLU A 45 15.64 -4.60 10.25
C GLU A 45 14.93 -3.73 9.21
N ALA A 46 14.81 -2.42 9.46
CA ALA A 46 14.18 -1.44 8.57
C ALA A 46 14.78 -1.39 7.15
N THR A 47 16.03 -1.85 6.98
CA THR A 47 16.76 -1.83 5.70
C THR A 47 16.65 -3.14 4.90
N LEU A 48 15.98 -4.17 5.45
CA LEU A 48 15.61 -5.40 4.72
C LEU A 48 14.18 -5.31 4.14
N LEU A 49 13.32 -4.52 4.77
CA LEU A 49 11.92 -4.27 4.41
C LEU A 49 11.69 -3.52 3.09
N SER A 50 12.67 -2.77 2.60
CA SER A 50 12.50 -1.82 1.49
C SER A 50 12.35 -2.43 0.09
N ALA A 51 12.34 -3.76 -0.03
CA ALA A 51 12.35 -4.48 -1.31
C ALA A 51 11.05 -5.26 -1.63
N LEU A 52 10.13 -5.41 -0.68
CA LEU A 52 8.84 -6.06 -0.93
C LEU A 52 7.85 -5.03 -1.51
N LYS A 53 7.07 -5.39 -2.54
CA LYS A 53 5.97 -4.54 -3.08
C LYS A 53 5.10 -4.07 -1.91
N MET A 54 5.12 -2.78 -1.59
CA MET A 54 4.33 -2.18 -0.50
C MET A 54 2.97 -1.72 -1.02
N LEU A 55 1.95 -1.80 -0.18
CA LEU A 55 0.63 -1.28 -0.51
C LEU A 55 0.62 0.26 -0.31
N ASP A 56 0.37 1.03 -1.37
CA ASP A 56 0.24 2.49 -1.28
C ASP A 56 -1.12 2.87 -0.68
N VAL A 57 -1.24 2.67 0.63
CA VAL A 57 -2.44 3.02 1.41
C VAL A 57 -2.45 4.49 1.85
N GLY A 58 -1.37 5.24 1.66
CA GLY A 58 -1.23 6.62 2.14
C GLY A 58 -2.21 7.62 1.52
N LYS A 59 -2.85 7.27 0.40
CA LYS A 59 -3.93 8.05 -0.24
C LYS A 59 -5.26 8.00 0.51
N TRP A 60 -5.44 7.05 1.43
CA TRP A 60 -6.66 6.86 2.18
C TRP A 60 -6.58 7.61 3.51
N PRO A 61 -7.47 8.58 3.79
CA PRO A 61 -7.31 9.51 4.93
C PRO A 61 -7.10 8.85 6.29
N ILE A 62 -7.71 7.69 6.57
CA ILE A 62 -7.57 7.00 7.85
C ILE A 62 -6.13 6.55 8.16
N PHE A 63 -5.34 6.24 7.13
CA PHE A 63 -3.94 5.82 7.31
C PHE A 63 -2.99 6.99 7.63
N SER A 64 -3.45 8.25 7.61
CA SER A 64 -2.66 9.37 8.12
C SER A 64 -2.44 9.32 9.65
N LEU A 65 -3.14 8.42 10.36
CA LEU A 65 -2.96 8.14 11.78
C LEU A 65 -1.84 7.12 12.06
N CYS A 66 -1.40 6.37 11.05
CA CYS A 66 -0.37 5.34 11.20
C CYS A 66 1.05 5.90 10.96
N SER A 67 2.04 5.31 11.61
CA SER A 67 3.45 5.64 11.41
C SER A 67 3.99 5.13 10.08
N GLN A 68 5.03 5.79 9.58
CA GLN A 68 5.74 5.38 8.35
C GLN A 68 6.45 4.02 8.46
N GLU A 69 6.54 3.44 9.66
CA GLU A 69 7.04 2.07 9.87
C GLU A 69 5.91 1.06 9.69
N GLU A 70 4.76 1.27 10.33
CA GLU A 70 3.57 0.43 10.19
C GLU A 70 3.09 0.36 8.74
N LEU A 71 3.02 1.50 8.03
CA LEU A 71 2.55 1.55 6.64
C LEU A 71 3.36 0.65 5.69
N LYS A 72 4.63 0.37 5.98
CA LYS A 72 5.50 -0.50 5.16
C LYS A 72 5.21 -1.99 5.36
N LEU A 73 4.64 -2.35 6.52
CA LEU A 73 4.29 -3.72 6.87
C LEU A 73 2.99 -4.16 6.21
N ILE A 74 2.14 -3.23 5.77
CA ILE A 74 0.80 -3.51 5.25
C ILE A 74 0.87 -4.22 3.89
N ARG A 75 0.25 -5.39 3.81
CA ARG A 75 0.11 -6.19 2.58
C ARG A 75 -1.32 -6.25 2.07
N GLN A 76 -2.31 -6.15 2.96
CA GLN A 76 -3.72 -6.05 2.58
C GLN A 76 -4.43 -4.98 3.40
N ALA A 77 -5.40 -4.29 2.81
CA ALA A 77 -6.22 -3.29 3.51
C ALA A 77 -7.65 -3.23 2.92
N CYS A 78 -8.62 -2.95 3.78
CA CYS A 78 -9.96 -2.51 3.38
C CYS A 78 -10.40 -1.34 4.25
N VAL A 79 -10.57 -0.16 3.63
CA VAL A 79 -11.18 1.03 4.25
C VAL A 79 -12.67 1.01 3.95
N PHE A 80 -13.49 1.06 4.98
CA PHE A 80 -14.93 0.82 4.89
C PHE A 80 -15.74 1.80 5.74
N GLY A 81 -17.05 1.52 5.81
CA GLY A 81 -17.97 2.19 6.71
C GLY A 81 -18.72 3.37 6.12
N ASN A 82 -19.60 3.97 6.92
CA ASN A 82 -20.54 4.99 6.42
C ASN A 82 -19.83 6.31 6.08
N ALA A 83 -18.63 6.55 6.62
CA ALA A 83 -17.85 7.77 6.40
C ALA A 83 -16.46 7.51 5.80
N GLY A 84 -16.04 6.24 5.62
CA GLY A 84 -14.65 5.90 5.25
C GLY A 84 -13.67 6.05 6.41
N ASN A 85 -14.16 5.89 7.65
CA ASN A 85 -13.42 6.12 8.89
C ASN A 85 -13.24 4.82 9.68
N GLU A 86 -13.28 3.68 9.00
CA GLU A 86 -13.13 2.34 9.56
C GLU A 86 -12.16 1.56 8.66
N VAL A 87 -11.20 0.84 9.22
CA VAL A 87 -10.25 0.05 8.43
C VAL A 87 -9.88 -1.26 9.11
N LEU A 88 -9.71 -2.29 8.29
CA LEU A 88 -9.04 -3.54 8.64
C LEU A 88 -7.86 -3.71 7.68
N TYR A 89 -6.69 -4.06 8.22
CA TYR A 89 -5.50 -4.33 7.41
C TYR A 89 -4.72 -5.53 7.95
N ALA A 90 -4.02 -6.23 7.06
CA ALA A 90 -3.13 -7.35 7.39
C ALA A 90 -1.68 -6.98 7.04
N THR A 91 -0.76 -7.36 7.92
CA THR A 91 0.68 -7.14 7.74
C THR A 91 1.36 -8.34 7.08
N GLU A 92 2.63 -8.18 6.73
CA GLU A 92 3.49 -9.26 6.23
C GLU A 92 3.72 -10.43 7.20
N ASN A 93 3.41 -10.24 8.49
CA ASN A 93 3.55 -11.27 9.53
C ASN A 93 2.23 -12.01 9.79
N ASP A 94 1.27 -11.94 8.85
CA ASP A 94 -0.11 -12.43 8.98
C ASP A 94 -0.86 -11.87 10.22
N GLU A 95 -0.42 -10.74 10.78
CA GLU A 95 -1.13 -10.05 11.85
C GLU A 95 -2.21 -9.14 11.29
N VAL A 96 -3.41 -9.20 11.88
CA VAL A 96 -4.57 -8.41 11.46
C VAL A 96 -4.82 -7.30 12.48
N PHE A 97 -4.95 -6.07 11.99
CA PHE A 97 -5.20 -4.87 12.78
C PHE A 97 -6.45 -4.14 12.30
N VAL A 98 -7.06 -3.41 13.22
CA VAL A 98 -8.25 -2.58 13.00
C VAL A 98 -8.11 -1.21 13.62
N LEU A 99 -8.68 -0.21 12.97
CA LEU A 99 -8.56 1.21 13.34
C LEU A 99 -9.84 1.96 12.94
N GLY A 100 -10.20 3.00 13.70
CA GLY A 100 -11.27 3.93 13.34
C GLY A 100 -12.55 3.85 14.19
N MET A 101 -13.69 4.14 13.57
CA MET A 101 -15.00 4.20 14.23
C MET A 101 -15.55 2.79 14.52
N ASN A 102 -16.12 2.59 15.72
CA ASN A 102 -16.61 1.28 16.16
C ASN A 102 -18.06 1.29 16.70
N CYS A 103 -18.87 2.27 16.32
CA CYS A 103 -20.22 2.46 16.87
C CYS A 103 -21.20 1.30 16.61
N SER A 104 -20.84 0.35 15.73
CA SER A 104 -21.61 -0.86 15.40
C SER A 104 -20.94 -2.17 15.84
N GLY A 105 -19.80 -2.12 16.54
CA GLY A 105 -18.95 -3.30 16.81
C GLY A 105 -18.15 -3.78 15.59
N CYS A 106 -18.06 -2.94 14.55
CA CYS A 106 -17.52 -3.27 13.24
C CYS A 106 -16.00 -3.44 13.19
N LEU A 107 -15.26 -3.03 14.22
CA LEU A 107 -13.83 -3.36 14.34
C LEU A 107 -13.59 -4.77 14.92
N GLY A 108 -14.60 -5.43 15.50
CA GLY A 108 -14.45 -6.80 16.02
C GLY A 108 -13.62 -6.91 17.30
N THR A 109 -13.41 -5.80 18.02
CA THR A 109 -12.50 -5.69 19.18
C THR A 109 -13.07 -6.19 20.53
N GLY A 110 -14.28 -6.75 20.55
CA GLY A 110 -15.01 -7.13 21.75
C GLY A 110 -15.85 -6.00 22.38
N ASP A 111 -15.82 -4.80 21.79
CA ASP A 111 -16.46 -3.60 22.30
C ASP A 111 -17.05 -2.74 21.16
N MET A 112 -17.59 -1.56 21.52
CA MET A 112 -18.03 -0.51 20.58
C MET A 112 -17.18 0.76 20.69
N GLN A 113 -15.97 0.66 21.23
CA GLN A 113 -15.08 1.80 21.40
C GLN A 113 -14.29 2.06 20.12
N SER A 114 -14.43 3.27 19.57
CA SER A 114 -13.63 3.75 18.45
C SER A 114 -12.19 3.94 18.90
N THR A 115 -11.23 3.70 18.00
CA THR A 115 -9.79 3.83 18.29
C THR A 115 -9.10 4.66 17.20
N ILE A 116 -8.11 5.45 17.60
CA ILE A 116 -7.19 6.16 16.69
C ILE A 116 -5.81 5.48 16.61
N GLU A 117 -5.55 4.50 17.48
CA GLU A 117 -4.38 3.63 17.45
C GLU A 117 -4.80 2.25 16.90
N PRO A 118 -3.97 1.58 16.07
CA PRO A 118 -4.27 0.24 15.60
C PRO A 118 -4.42 -0.76 16.75
N ARG A 119 -5.55 -1.48 16.78
CA ARG A 119 -5.78 -2.60 17.70
C ARG A 119 -5.61 -3.91 16.96
N ARG A 120 -4.84 -4.85 17.52
CA ARG A 120 -4.69 -6.20 16.95
C ARG A 120 -5.98 -6.99 17.11
N LEU A 121 -6.32 -7.80 16.11
CA LEU A 121 -7.53 -8.60 16.03
C LEU A 121 -7.16 -10.10 16.10
N ASP A 122 -6.87 -10.58 17.31
CA ASP A 122 -6.26 -11.90 17.57
C ASP A 122 -7.01 -13.07 16.91
N THR A 123 -8.33 -13.00 16.77
CA THR A 123 -9.17 -14.04 16.14
C THR A 123 -8.84 -14.29 14.66
N LEU A 124 -8.26 -13.31 13.97
CA LEU A 124 -7.89 -13.39 12.56
C LEU A 124 -6.37 -13.42 12.31
N CYS A 125 -5.54 -13.24 13.33
CA CYS A 125 -4.08 -13.34 13.17
C CYS A 125 -3.68 -14.76 12.76
N GLY A 126 -2.76 -14.88 11.79
CA GLY A 126 -2.36 -16.15 11.18
C GLY A 126 -3.40 -16.74 10.20
N LYS A 127 -4.51 -16.06 9.93
CA LYS A 127 -5.48 -16.46 8.89
C LYS A 127 -5.30 -15.59 7.65
N LYS A 128 -4.83 -16.20 6.56
CA LYS A 128 -4.72 -15.53 5.26
C LYS A 128 -6.09 -15.11 4.74
N ILE A 129 -6.26 -13.83 4.44
CA ILE A 129 -7.53 -13.24 4.01
C ILE A 129 -7.60 -13.30 2.48
N ALA A 130 -8.58 -14.02 1.95
CA ALA A 130 -8.81 -14.11 0.50
C ALA A 130 -9.65 -12.93 0.00
N CYS A 131 -10.74 -12.59 0.72
CA CYS A 131 -11.57 -11.45 0.39
C CYS A 131 -12.35 -10.92 1.61
N LEU A 132 -12.71 -9.65 1.55
CA LEU A 132 -13.51 -8.95 2.56
C LEU A 132 -14.55 -8.07 1.85
N SER A 133 -15.78 -8.10 2.36
CA SER A 133 -16.86 -7.18 2.01
C SER A 133 -17.54 -6.68 3.28
N TYR A 134 -18.23 -5.55 3.19
CA TYR A 134 -18.89 -4.89 4.31
C TYR A 134 -20.19 -4.23 3.86
N GLY A 135 -21.09 -3.96 4.80
CA GLY A 135 -22.33 -3.21 4.54
C GLY A 135 -22.51 -1.94 5.36
N SER A 136 -23.76 -1.45 5.44
CA SER A 136 -24.12 -0.17 6.05
C SER A 136 -24.52 -0.30 7.52
N GLY A 137 -24.06 0.65 8.36
CA GLY A 137 -24.04 0.48 9.81
C GLY A 137 -23.17 -0.74 10.10
N PRO A 138 -21.84 -0.62 10.13
CA PRO A 138 -21.08 -1.62 9.38
C PRO A 138 -21.16 -3.03 9.96
N HIS A 139 -21.38 -3.97 9.06
CA HIS A 139 -21.16 -5.40 9.29
C HIS A 139 -20.09 -5.84 8.29
N VAL A 140 -19.24 -6.76 8.69
CA VAL A 140 -18.13 -7.26 7.87
C VAL A 140 -18.37 -8.75 7.60
N VAL A 141 -18.07 -9.17 6.38
CA VAL A 141 -18.02 -10.57 5.94
C VAL A 141 -16.65 -10.77 5.31
N LEU A 142 -15.88 -11.72 5.87
CA LEU A 142 -14.53 -12.06 5.45
C LEU A 142 -14.47 -13.54 5.09
N ALA A 143 -13.76 -13.90 4.04
CA ALA A 143 -13.38 -15.27 3.75
C ALA A 143 -11.85 -15.45 3.77
N THR A 144 -11.39 -16.56 4.33
CA THR A 144 -9.98 -16.96 4.34
C THR A 144 -9.59 -17.72 3.07
N GLU A 145 -8.29 -17.91 2.80
CA GLU A 145 -7.83 -18.76 1.67
C GLU A 145 -8.25 -20.23 1.79
N GLU A 146 -8.49 -20.71 3.03
CA GLU A 146 -9.08 -22.02 3.31
C GLU A 146 -10.60 -22.06 3.02
N GLY A 147 -11.22 -20.89 2.82
CA GLY A 147 -12.65 -20.73 2.53
C GLY A 147 -13.55 -20.66 3.76
N GLU A 148 -12.99 -20.44 4.95
CA GLU A 148 -13.77 -20.17 6.17
C GLU A 148 -14.38 -18.77 6.12
N VAL A 149 -15.67 -18.64 6.48
CA VAL A 149 -16.35 -17.33 6.54
C VAL A 149 -16.44 -16.83 7.97
N TYR A 150 -16.00 -15.59 8.20
CA TYR A 150 -16.13 -14.85 9.47
C TYR A 150 -17.03 -13.63 9.29
N THR A 151 -17.89 -13.35 10.29
CA THR A 151 -18.75 -12.16 10.29
C THR A 151 -18.81 -11.49 11.67
N TRP A 152 -18.93 -10.16 11.68
CA TRP A 152 -19.13 -9.34 12.88
C TRP A 152 -19.68 -7.94 12.53
N GLY A 153 -19.95 -7.13 13.55
CA GLY A 153 -20.55 -5.81 13.47
C GLY A 153 -22.07 -5.81 13.68
N HIS A 154 -22.75 -4.90 13.01
CA HIS A 154 -24.20 -4.70 13.10
C HIS A 154 -24.99 -5.95 12.66
N ASN A 155 -26.06 -6.31 13.37
CA ASN A 155 -26.86 -7.50 13.05
C ASN A 155 -28.39 -7.32 13.11
N ALA A 156 -28.92 -6.08 13.12
CA ALA A 156 -30.35 -5.84 13.36
C ALA A 156 -31.32 -6.55 12.39
N TYR A 157 -30.83 -6.98 11.20
CA TYR A 157 -31.60 -7.72 10.20
C TYR A 157 -31.00 -9.11 9.89
N SER A 158 -30.21 -9.66 10.82
CA SER A 158 -29.53 -10.96 10.73
C SER A 158 -28.46 -11.12 9.65
N GLN A 159 -27.86 -10.02 9.18
CA GLN A 159 -26.76 -10.02 8.20
C GLN A 159 -25.47 -10.76 8.64
N LEU A 160 -25.33 -11.14 9.91
CA LEU A 160 -24.22 -12.01 10.36
C LEU A 160 -24.49 -13.51 10.15
N GLY A 161 -25.72 -13.92 9.79
CA GLY A 161 -26.00 -15.32 9.44
C GLY A 161 -25.89 -16.31 10.59
N ASN A 162 -25.80 -15.83 11.83
CA ASN A 162 -25.58 -16.62 13.04
C ASN A 162 -26.88 -17.08 13.73
N GLY A 163 -28.04 -16.96 13.06
CA GLY A 163 -29.35 -17.31 13.63
C GLY A 163 -29.97 -16.24 14.55
N THR A 164 -29.30 -15.09 14.76
CA THR A 164 -29.76 -14.05 15.69
C THR A 164 -29.91 -12.68 15.02
N THR A 165 -30.39 -11.69 15.78
CA THR A 165 -30.32 -10.25 15.43
C THR A 165 -29.36 -9.47 16.35
N ASN A 166 -28.55 -10.17 17.15
CA ASN A 166 -27.63 -9.55 18.11
C ASN A 166 -26.35 -9.12 17.42
N HIS A 167 -25.91 -7.88 17.66
CA HIS A 167 -24.65 -7.34 17.15
C HIS A 167 -23.48 -8.24 17.56
N GLY A 168 -22.55 -8.49 16.63
CA GLY A 168 -21.36 -9.28 16.86
C GLY A 168 -20.17 -8.37 17.14
N PHE A 169 -19.64 -8.38 18.36
CA PHE A 169 -18.50 -7.52 18.72
C PHE A 169 -17.13 -8.16 18.42
N ILE A 170 -17.09 -9.42 18.00
CA ILE A 170 -15.87 -10.21 17.71
C ILE A 170 -16.13 -11.01 16.43
N PRO A 171 -15.14 -11.23 15.53
CA PRO A 171 -15.25 -12.11 14.38
C PRO A 171 -15.74 -13.50 14.77
N CYS A 172 -16.89 -13.92 14.22
CA CYS A 172 -17.50 -15.22 14.49
C CYS A 172 -17.59 -16.04 13.20
N GLN A 173 -17.17 -17.30 13.26
CA GLN A 173 -17.19 -18.21 12.11
C GLN A 173 -18.61 -18.66 11.78
N VAL A 174 -19.03 -18.52 10.53
CA VAL A 174 -20.36 -18.91 10.05
C VAL A 174 -20.28 -20.30 9.41
N SER A 175 -20.49 -21.34 10.21
CA SER A 175 -20.45 -22.75 9.77
C SER A 175 -21.80 -23.29 9.28
N THR A 176 -22.92 -22.70 9.72
CA THR A 176 -24.28 -23.14 9.37
C THR A 176 -24.48 -23.12 7.84
N ASN A 177 -24.79 -24.29 7.26
CA ASN A 177 -24.93 -24.55 5.82
C ASN A 177 -23.66 -24.33 4.97
N LEU A 178 -22.52 -23.97 5.57
CA LEU A 178 -21.23 -23.70 4.91
C LEU A 178 -20.09 -24.65 5.34
N VAL A 179 -20.31 -25.53 6.34
CA VAL A 179 -19.24 -26.32 7.00
C VAL A 179 -18.38 -27.19 6.06
N ASN A 180 -18.89 -27.57 4.89
CA ASN A 180 -18.20 -28.35 3.86
C ASN A 180 -18.08 -27.58 2.53
N LYS A 181 -17.99 -26.24 2.59
CA LYS A 181 -17.94 -25.37 1.41
C LYS A 181 -16.76 -24.41 1.51
N LYS A 182 -15.83 -24.53 0.56
CA LYS A 182 -14.76 -23.55 0.37
C LYS A 182 -15.33 -22.30 -0.29
N VAL A 183 -15.48 -21.22 0.48
CA VAL A 183 -15.88 -19.90 -0.05
C VAL A 183 -14.70 -19.23 -0.74
N ILE A 184 -14.96 -18.57 -1.87
CA ILE A 184 -13.94 -17.90 -2.70
C ILE A 184 -14.22 -16.41 -2.95
N GLU A 185 -15.46 -15.96 -2.77
CA GLU A 185 -15.85 -14.56 -2.95
C GLU A 185 -16.97 -14.21 -1.95
N VAL A 186 -16.96 -12.97 -1.46
CA VAL A 186 -17.93 -12.42 -0.51
C VAL A 186 -18.43 -11.07 -1.01
N ALA A 187 -19.72 -10.80 -0.87
CA ALA A 187 -20.35 -9.53 -1.24
C ALA A 187 -21.43 -9.14 -0.23
N CYS A 188 -21.58 -7.84 0.02
CA CYS A 188 -22.56 -7.31 0.96
C CYS A 188 -23.30 -6.12 0.33
N GLY A 189 -24.62 -6.08 0.53
CA GLY A 189 -25.37 -4.82 0.41
C GLY A 189 -25.42 -4.11 1.76
N SER A 190 -26.38 -3.20 1.95
CA SER A 190 -26.46 -2.48 3.24
C SER A 190 -26.64 -3.42 4.43
N HIS A 191 -27.57 -4.37 4.35
CA HIS A 191 -27.97 -5.24 5.46
C HIS A 191 -28.20 -6.69 5.03
N HIS A 192 -27.55 -7.13 3.95
CA HIS A 192 -27.62 -8.51 3.48
C HIS A 192 -26.24 -8.94 2.96
N SER A 193 -25.97 -10.22 3.08
CA SER A 193 -24.67 -10.83 2.85
C SER A 193 -24.82 -11.96 1.83
N MET A 194 -23.82 -12.12 0.97
CA MET A 194 -23.75 -13.12 -0.08
C MET A 194 -22.34 -13.70 -0.16
N VAL A 195 -22.24 -15.00 -0.41
CA VAL A 195 -20.96 -15.69 -0.66
C VAL A 195 -21.06 -16.63 -1.84
N LEU A 196 -19.94 -16.81 -2.54
CA LEU A 196 -19.76 -17.76 -3.63
C LEU A 196 -18.80 -18.87 -3.19
N THR A 197 -19.18 -20.12 -3.41
CA THR A 197 -18.31 -21.27 -3.17
C THR A 197 -17.50 -21.64 -4.41
N SER A 198 -16.40 -22.38 -4.23
CA SER A 198 -15.61 -22.94 -5.33
C SER A 198 -16.39 -23.91 -6.23
N ASP A 199 -17.51 -24.46 -5.75
CA ASP A 199 -18.45 -25.28 -6.53
C ASP A 199 -19.38 -24.42 -7.43
N GLY A 200 -19.23 -23.09 -7.40
CA GLY A 200 -20.10 -22.14 -8.10
C GLY A 200 -21.48 -21.95 -7.44
N GLU A 201 -21.64 -22.30 -6.16
CA GLU A 201 -22.90 -22.17 -5.44
C GLU A 201 -22.98 -20.84 -4.69
N VAL A 202 -24.12 -20.15 -4.77
CA VAL A 202 -24.36 -18.87 -4.10
C VAL A 202 -25.20 -19.09 -2.84
N TYR A 203 -24.76 -18.52 -1.73
CA TYR A 203 -25.49 -18.49 -0.46
C TYR A 203 -25.72 -17.05 -0.01
N THR A 204 -26.92 -16.75 0.45
CA THR A 204 -27.36 -15.40 0.83
C THR A 204 -28.12 -15.39 2.15
N TRP A 205 -28.03 -14.30 2.91
CA TRP A 205 -28.77 -14.12 4.17
C TRP A 205 -28.88 -12.64 4.59
N GLY A 206 -29.60 -12.38 5.68
CA GLY A 206 -29.85 -11.04 6.22
C GLY A 206 -31.20 -10.44 5.79
N TYR A 207 -31.22 -9.11 5.65
CA TYR A 207 -32.39 -8.32 5.30
C TYR A 207 -32.96 -8.68 3.94
N ASN A 208 -34.28 -8.85 3.84
CA ASN A 208 -34.91 -9.40 2.63
C ASN A 208 -36.23 -8.74 2.21
N ASN A 209 -36.61 -7.58 2.77
CA ASN A 209 -37.93 -6.98 2.48
C ASN A 209 -38.20 -6.68 0.99
N SER A 210 -37.16 -6.53 0.16
CA SER A 210 -37.28 -6.37 -1.30
C SER A 210 -36.95 -7.63 -2.09
N GLY A 211 -36.69 -8.76 -1.43
CA GLY A 211 -36.37 -10.04 -2.07
C GLY A 211 -34.89 -10.26 -2.38
N GLN A 212 -33.98 -9.45 -1.83
CA GLN A 212 -32.54 -9.46 -2.13
C GLN A 212 -31.78 -10.71 -1.69
N VAL A 213 -32.38 -11.59 -0.89
CA VAL A 213 -31.86 -12.94 -0.60
C VAL A 213 -32.24 -13.94 -1.71
N GLY A 214 -33.17 -13.61 -2.61
CA GLY A 214 -33.49 -14.47 -3.76
C GLY A 214 -34.25 -15.76 -3.38
N SER A 215 -34.86 -15.77 -2.20
CA SER A 215 -35.44 -16.95 -1.55
C SER A 215 -36.86 -17.31 -2.00
N GLY A 216 -37.49 -16.49 -2.85
CA GLY A 216 -38.92 -16.55 -3.17
C GLY A 216 -39.82 -15.91 -2.10
N SER A 217 -39.23 -15.33 -1.04
CA SER A 217 -39.92 -14.67 0.06
C SER A 217 -39.32 -13.28 0.31
N THR A 218 -40.02 -12.44 1.05
CA THR A 218 -39.54 -11.14 1.57
C THR A 218 -39.16 -11.17 3.05
N ALA A 219 -39.30 -12.31 3.73
CA ALA A 219 -38.88 -12.47 5.12
C ALA A 219 -37.35 -12.53 5.25
N ASN A 220 -36.80 -11.84 6.27
CA ASN A 220 -35.37 -11.88 6.58
C ASN A 220 -34.89 -13.32 6.81
N GLN A 221 -33.65 -13.60 6.38
CA GLN A 221 -33.08 -14.94 6.37
C GLN A 221 -31.93 -15.01 7.38
N PRO A 222 -32.10 -15.64 8.56
CA PRO A 222 -31.16 -15.47 9.68
C PRO A 222 -29.91 -16.34 9.63
N ILE A 223 -29.82 -17.26 8.67
CA ILE A 223 -28.69 -18.17 8.42
C ILE A 223 -28.44 -18.28 6.90
N PRO A 224 -27.19 -18.54 6.46
CA PRO A 224 -26.87 -18.71 5.04
C PRO A 224 -27.82 -19.68 4.34
N ARG A 225 -28.45 -19.24 3.24
CA ARG A 225 -29.35 -20.05 2.44
C ARG A 225 -28.87 -20.10 1.01
N ARG A 226 -28.71 -21.30 0.47
CA ARG A 226 -28.40 -21.52 -0.95
C ARG A 226 -29.50 -20.90 -1.82
N VAL A 227 -29.10 -20.10 -2.79
CA VAL A 227 -29.97 -19.58 -3.85
C VAL A 227 -30.13 -20.67 -4.90
N THR A 228 -31.26 -21.38 -4.88
CA THR A 228 -31.54 -22.48 -5.81
C THR A 228 -32.22 -21.95 -7.08
N ASN A 229 -33.55 -21.92 -7.13
CA ASN A 229 -34.40 -21.50 -8.27
C ASN A 229 -33.70 -21.44 -9.65
N CYS A 230 -33.50 -20.26 -10.24
CA CYS A 230 -32.93 -20.11 -11.59
C CYS A 230 -31.40 -20.26 -11.68
N LEU A 231 -30.70 -20.42 -10.54
CA LEU A 231 -29.27 -20.72 -10.45
C LEU A 231 -29.00 -22.20 -10.20
N GLN A 232 -30.05 -23.01 -10.02
CA GLN A 232 -29.92 -24.45 -9.82
C GLN A 232 -29.22 -25.10 -11.02
N ASN A 233 -28.16 -25.86 -10.75
CA ASN A 233 -27.31 -26.51 -11.76
C ASN A 233 -26.56 -25.54 -12.70
N LYS A 234 -26.34 -24.28 -12.28
CA LYS A 234 -25.41 -23.35 -12.93
C LYS A 234 -24.19 -23.12 -12.03
N ILE A 235 -23.03 -22.96 -12.65
CA ILE A 235 -21.79 -22.56 -11.97
C ILE A 235 -21.71 -21.04 -12.00
N VAL A 236 -21.82 -20.38 -10.84
CA VAL A 236 -21.57 -18.94 -10.69
C VAL A 236 -20.07 -18.69 -10.60
N VAL A 237 -19.58 -17.63 -11.26
CA VAL A 237 -18.15 -17.29 -11.36
C VAL A 237 -17.82 -15.87 -10.86
N ASN A 238 -18.84 -15.07 -10.55
CA ASN A 238 -18.69 -13.77 -9.91
C ASN A 238 -20.03 -13.34 -9.27
N ILE A 239 -19.97 -12.68 -8.10
CA ILE A 239 -21.13 -12.13 -7.39
C ILE A 239 -20.96 -10.64 -7.09
N ALA A 240 -22.07 -9.91 -6.96
CA ALA A 240 -22.06 -8.53 -6.45
C ALA A 240 -23.38 -8.15 -5.75
N CYS A 241 -23.30 -7.24 -4.78
CA CYS A 241 -24.45 -6.66 -4.10
C CYS A 241 -24.51 -5.15 -4.33
N GLY A 242 -25.67 -4.65 -4.71
CA GLY A 242 -26.02 -3.24 -4.50
C GLY A 242 -26.66 -3.04 -3.12
N GLN A 243 -27.12 -1.83 -2.83
CA GLN A 243 -27.67 -1.45 -1.51
C GLN A 243 -28.78 -2.41 -1.01
N MET A 244 -29.73 -2.78 -1.89
CA MET A 244 -30.82 -3.74 -1.66
C MET A 244 -31.06 -4.69 -2.86
N CYS A 245 -30.03 -4.99 -3.64
CA CYS A 245 -30.11 -5.95 -4.74
C CYS A 245 -28.86 -6.84 -4.80
N SER A 246 -29.00 -8.01 -5.41
CA SER A 246 -27.96 -9.03 -5.52
C SER A 246 -27.87 -9.54 -6.96
N MET A 247 -26.65 -9.91 -7.38
CA MET A 247 -26.33 -10.29 -8.74
C MET A 247 -25.33 -11.43 -8.79
N ALA A 248 -25.45 -12.28 -9.80
CA ALA A 248 -24.53 -13.37 -10.10
C ALA A 248 -24.29 -13.45 -11.61
N VAL A 249 -23.02 -13.65 -11.99
CA VAL A 249 -22.60 -14.02 -13.35
C VAL A 249 -22.27 -15.50 -13.35
N VAL A 250 -22.86 -16.25 -14.27
CA VAL A 250 -22.57 -17.68 -14.45
C VAL A 250 -21.52 -17.92 -15.53
N GLU A 251 -20.88 -19.09 -15.55
CA GLU A 251 -19.71 -19.41 -16.40
C GLU A 251 -19.90 -19.12 -17.91
N ASN A 252 -21.12 -19.28 -18.43
CA ASN A 252 -21.47 -18.97 -19.82
C ASN A 252 -21.66 -17.46 -20.09
N GLY A 253 -21.51 -16.60 -19.07
CA GLY A 253 -21.64 -15.15 -19.11
C GLY A 253 -23.07 -14.60 -18.96
N GLU A 254 -24.07 -15.44 -18.67
CA GLU A 254 -25.41 -14.93 -18.35
C GLU A 254 -25.43 -14.22 -16.99
N VAL A 255 -26.13 -13.08 -16.92
CA VAL A 255 -26.32 -12.30 -15.69
C VAL A 255 -27.69 -12.59 -15.07
N TYR A 256 -27.67 -12.90 -13.77
CA TYR A 256 -28.85 -13.09 -12.93
C TYR A 256 -28.92 -12.01 -11.85
N VAL A 257 -30.13 -11.51 -11.58
CA VAL A 257 -30.38 -10.36 -10.71
C VAL A 257 -31.64 -10.55 -9.86
N TRP A 258 -31.62 -10.04 -8.62
CA TRP A 258 -32.77 -10.06 -7.73
C TRP A 258 -32.72 -8.96 -6.65
N GLY A 259 -33.84 -8.75 -5.95
CA GLY A 259 -34.02 -7.72 -4.93
C GLY A 259 -34.76 -6.47 -5.40
N TYR A 260 -34.39 -5.33 -4.83
CA TYR A 260 -35.01 -4.03 -5.05
C TYR A 260 -34.73 -3.48 -6.46
N ASN A 261 -35.76 -2.95 -7.11
CA ASN A 261 -35.70 -2.48 -8.50
C ASN A 261 -36.35 -1.11 -8.75
N GLY A 262 -36.64 -0.33 -7.70
CA GLY A 262 -37.39 0.93 -7.84
C GLY A 262 -36.74 1.97 -8.77
N ASN A 263 -35.42 1.88 -9.01
CA ASN A 263 -34.67 2.74 -9.95
C ASN A 263 -34.29 2.03 -11.26
N GLY A 264 -34.81 0.81 -11.51
CA GLY A 264 -34.42 -0.02 -12.65
C GLY A 264 -33.07 -0.73 -12.49
N GLN A 265 -32.51 -0.80 -11.27
CA GLN A 265 -31.18 -1.36 -11.01
C GLN A 265 -31.03 -2.86 -11.28
N LEU A 266 -32.11 -3.59 -11.59
CA LEU A 266 -32.02 -4.97 -12.07
C LEU A 266 -31.88 -5.06 -13.61
N GLY A 267 -32.07 -3.98 -14.37
CA GLY A 267 -31.88 -4.02 -15.84
C GLY A 267 -32.95 -4.82 -16.60
N LEU A 268 -34.09 -5.09 -15.98
CA LEU A 268 -35.16 -5.95 -16.50
C LEU A 268 -36.25 -5.20 -17.29
N GLY A 269 -36.00 -3.95 -17.68
CA GLY A 269 -36.96 -3.10 -18.39
C GLY A 269 -38.15 -2.59 -17.57
N SER A 270 -38.22 -2.98 -16.30
CA SER A 270 -39.29 -2.66 -15.35
C SER A 270 -38.72 -2.15 -14.03
N SER A 271 -39.57 -1.62 -13.16
CA SER A 271 -39.24 -1.16 -11.79
C SER A 271 -39.70 -2.11 -10.68
N GLY A 272 -40.23 -3.29 -11.03
CA GLY A 272 -40.74 -4.28 -10.08
C GLY A 272 -39.62 -5.07 -9.41
N ASN A 273 -39.66 -5.16 -8.08
CA ASN A 273 -38.75 -5.99 -7.27
C ASN A 273 -38.84 -7.47 -7.68
N GLN A 274 -37.74 -8.22 -7.51
CA GLN A 274 -37.68 -9.64 -7.84
C GLN A 274 -37.29 -10.46 -6.60
N PRO A 275 -38.20 -11.29 -6.03
CA PRO A 275 -37.90 -12.13 -4.88
C PRO A 275 -37.07 -13.38 -5.20
N THR A 276 -36.75 -13.60 -6.48
CA THR A 276 -35.98 -14.75 -6.99
C THR A 276 -35.05 -14.28 -8.11
N PRO A 277 -33.90 -14.95 -8.33
CA PRO A 277 -33.01 -14.64 -9.45
C PRO A 277 -33.75 -14.64 -10.79
N CYS A 278 -33.62 -13.55 -11.54
CA CYS A 278 -34.15 -13.39 -12.89
C CYS A 278 -32.99 -13.12 -13.86
N ARG A 279 -33.05 -13.69 -15.08
CA ARG A 279 -32.02 -13.49 -16.10
C ARG A 279 -32.23 -12.16 -16.83
N ILE A 280 -31.18 -11.39 -17.04
CA ILE A 280 -31.25 -10.20 -17.91
C ILE A 280 -31.30 -10.63 -19.39
N ALA A 281 -32.51 -10.68 -19.96
CA ALA A 281 -32.71 -11.03 -21.37
C ALA A 281 -32.05 -10.03 -22.35
N ALA A 282 -31.91 -8.75 -21.94
CA ALA A 282 -31.26 -7.72 -22.75
C ALA A 282 -29.74 -7.94 -22.97
N LEU A 283 -29.11 -8.85 -22.22
CA LEU A 283 -27.71 -9.26 -22.40
C LEU A 283 -27.60 -10.63 -23.10
N GLN A 284 -28.66 -11.12 -23.75
CA GLN A 284 -28.61 -12.40 -24.46
C GLN A 284 -27.60 -12.35 -25.62
N GLY A 285 -26.66 -13.30 -25.62
CA GLY A 285 -25.58 -13.38 -26.60
C GLY A 285 -24.32 -12.59 -26.24
N ILE A 286 -24.37 -11.77 -25.18
CA ILE A 286 -23.22 -11.05 -24.64
C ILE A 286 -22.65 -11.85 -23.47
N ARG A 287 -21.36 -12.18 -23.50
CA ARG A 287 -20.70 -12.93 -22.41
C ARG A 287 -20.11 -11.96 -21.38
N VAL A 288 -20.80 -11.83 -20.25
CA VAL A 288 -20.29 -11.05 -19.11
C VAL A 288 -19.22 -11.83 -18.34
N GLN A 289 -18.15 -11.14 -17.92
CA GLN A 289 -17.10 -11.69 -17.06
C GLN A 289 -17.19 -11.18 -15.62
N ARG A 290 -17.57 -9.91 -15.43
CA ARG A 290 -17.66 -9.27 -14.10
C ARG A 290 -18.92 -8.41 -13.99
N VAL A 291 -19.48 -8.34 -12.79
CA VAL A 291 -20.50 -7.38 -12.37
C VAL A 291 -19.97 -6.58 -11.19
N ALA A 292 -20.24 -5.27 -11.18
CA ALA A 292 -19.95 -4.38 -10.07
C ALA A 292 -21.18 -3.54 -9.75
N CYS A 293 -21.50 -3.39 -8.47
CA CYS A 293 -22.71 -2.71 -8.02
C CYS A 293 -22.37 -1.47 -7.20
N GLY A 294 -22.91 -0.33 -7.61
CA GLY A 294 -22.94 0.87 -6.79
C GLY A 294 -24.15 0.90 -5.87
N TYR A 295 -24.44 2.07 -5.29
CA TYR A 295 -25.61 2.26 -4.41
C TYR A 295 -26.94 1.78 -5.02
N ALA A 296 -27.28 2.29 -6.21
CA ALA A 296 -28.49 1.88 -6.93
C ALA A 296 -28.25 1.80 -8.45
N HIS A 297 -27.02 1.50 -8.85
CA HIS A 297 -26.62 1.34 -10.24
C HIS A 297 -25.72 0.11 -10.39
N THR A 298 -25.59 -0.38 -11.60
CA THR A 298 -24.84 -1.60 -11.93
C THR A 298 -23.98 -1.35 -13.15
N LEU A 299 -22.78 -1.93 -13.13
CA LEU A 299 -21.85 -2.03 -14.25
C LEU A 299 -21.61 -3.52 -14.52
N VAL A 300 -21.47 -3.90 -15.79
CA VAL A 300 -20.93 -5.20 -16.19
C VAL A 300 -19.83 -5.04 -17.24
N LEU A 301 -18.82 -5.90 -17.14
CA LEU A 301 -17.70 -5.99 -18.08
C LEU A 301 -17.82 -7.29 -18.86
N THR A 302 -17.73 -7.19 -20.18
CA THR A 302 -17.83 -8.31 -21.12
C THR A 302 -16.45 -8.90 -21.46
N ASP A 303 -16.44 -10.11 -22.02
CA ASP A 303 -15.23 -10.74 -22.55
C ASP A 303 -14.66 -10.06 -23.80
N GLU A 304 -15.43 -9.19 -24.46
CA GLU A 304 -14.94 -8.26 -25.47
C GLU A 304 -14.30 -6.99 -24.88
N GLY A 305 -14.44 -6.74 -23.57
CA GLY A 305 -13.94 -5.55 -22.90
C GLY A 305 -14.84 -4.32 -23.07
N GLN A 306 -16.13 -4.54 -23.39
CA GLN A 306 -17.17 -3.51 -23.40
C GLN A 306 -17.85 -3.41 -22.03
N ILE A 307 -18.26 -2.20 -21.64
CA ILE A 307 -19.03 -1.94 -20.41
C ILE A 307 -20.51 -1.68 -20.75
N TYR A 308 -21.41 -2.27 -19.97
CA TYR A 308 -22.83 -1.89 -19.92
C TYR A 308 -23.21 -1.41 -18.52
N ALA A 309 -24.08 -0.41 -18.44
CA ALA A 309 -24.55 0.17 -17.19
C ALA A 309 -26.07 0.38 -17.16
N TRP A 310 -26.67 0.27 -15.97
CA TRP A 310 -28.10 0.54 -15.74
C TRP A 310 -28.41 0.89 -14.28
N GLY A 311 -29.66 1.29 -14.00
CA GLY A 311 -30.17 1.71 -12.70
C GLY A 311 -30.28 3.22 -12.54
N ALA A 312 -30.09 3.70 -11.30
CA ALA A 312 -30.14 5.10 -10.95
C ALA A 312 -28.99 5.89 -11.61
N ASN A 313 -29.28 7.11 -12.08
CA ASN A 313 -28.32 7.94 -12.83
C ASN A 313 -28.28 9.43 -12.40
N SER A 314 -28.88 9.79 -11.26
CA SER A 314 -29.03 11.19 -10.82
C SER A 314 -27.71 12.00 -10.74
N TYR A 315 -26.57 11.32 -10.60
CA TYR A 315 -25.22 11.92 -10.57
C TYR A 315 -24.40 11.65 -11.85
N GLY A 316 -24.95 10.96 -12.85
CA GLY A 316 -24.23 10.57 -14.07
C GLY A 316 -23.50 9.22 -13.97
N GLN A 317 -23.77 8.43 -12.93
CA GLN A 317 -23.06 7.18 -12.63
C GLN A 317 -23.22 6.07 -13.68
N LEU A 318 -24.09 6.24 -14.68
CA LEU A 318 -24.13 5.32 -15.82
C LEU A 318 -23.15 5.71 -16.94
N GLY A 319 -22.55 6.90 -16.92
CA GLY A 319 -21.60 7.34 -17.95
C GLY A 319 -22.21 7.56 -19.34
N THR A 320 -23.54 7.72 -19.43
CA THR A 320 -24.31 7.75 -20.69
C THR A 320 -24.57 9.17 -21.24
N GLY A 321 -23.84 10.19 -20.77
CA GLY A 321 -23.98 11.58 -21.23
C GLY A 321 -25.24 12.29 -20.76
N ASN A 322 -25.97 11.71 -19.80
CA ASN A 322 -27.21 12.24 -19.23
C ASN A 322 -27.36 11.83 -17.75
N LYS A 323 -28.47 12.22 -17.12
CA LYS A 323 -28.79 11.91 -15.71
C LYS A 323 -30.08 11.11 -15.53
N SER A 324 -30.61 10.51 -16.60
CA SER A 324 -31.84 9.74 -16.56
C SER A 324 -31.55 8.29 -16.16
N ASN A 325 -32.32 7.77 -15.21
CA ASN A 325 -32.26 6.36 -14.82
C ASN A 325 -32.52 5.46 -16.04
N GLN A 326 -31.84 4.32 -16.12
CA GLN A 326 -32.02 3.34 -17.20
C GLN A 326 -32.50 2.01 -16.61
N SER A 327 -33.66 1.53 -17.04
CA SER A 327 -34.18 0.21 -16.66
C SER A 327 -33.63 -0.93 -17.53
N TYR A 328 -32.81 -0.62 -18.53
CA TYR A 328 -32.15 -1.57 -19.42
C TYR A 328 -30.63 -1.34 -19.45
N PRO A 329 -29.82 -2.39 -19.65
CA PRO A 329 -28.39 -2.27 -19.91
C PRO A 329 -28.11 -1.35 -21.11
N THR A 330 -27.34 -0.30 -20.86
CA THR A 330 -26.92 0.68 -21.87
C THR A 330 -25.41 0.67 -21.98
N THR A 331 -24.86 0.64 -23.20
CA THR A 331 -23.41 0.66 -23.42
C THR A 331 -22.78 1.96 -22.90
N VAL A 332 -21.65 1.84 -22.20
CA VAL A 332 -20.87 2.99 -21.72
C VAL A 332 -19.69 3.21 -22.66
N MET A 333 -19.59 4.41 -23.23
CA MET A 333 -18.54 4.77 -24.18
C MET A 333 -17.27 5.21 -23.43
N VAL A 334 -16.35 4.27 -23.21
CA VAL A 334 -14.93 4.55 -22.96
C VAL A 334 -14.22 4.71 -24.32
N ASP A 335 -13.00 5.27 -24.35
CA ASP A 335 -12.20 5.33 -25.60
C ASP A 335 -11.94 3.92 -26.16
N LYS A 336 -11.48 3.82 -27.41
CA LYS A 336 -11.39 2.59 -28.22
C LYS A 336 -10.45 1.48 -27.70
N ASP A 337 -9.93 1.60 -26.49
CA ASP A 337 -9.13 0.56 -25.83
C ASP A 337 -10.02 -0.43 -25.06
N ARG A 338 -9.54 -1.66 -24.92
CA ARG A 338 -10.25 -2.75 -24.25
C ARG A 338 -10.29 -2.51 -22.75
N VAL A 339 -11.48 -2.52 -22.14
CA VAL A 339 -11.61 -2.45 -20.67
C VAL A 339 -11.25 -3.80 -20.04
N THR A 340 -10.49 -3.76 -18.94
CA THR A 340 -10.05 -4.95 -18.18
C THR A 340 -10.53 -4.97 -16.73
N GLU A 341 -10.94 -3.82 -16.17
CA GLU A 341 -11.45 -3.69 -14.81
C GLU A 341 -12.62 -2.71 -14.77
N ILE A 342 -13.62 -3.00 -13.92
CA ILE A 342 -14.71 -2.08 -13.56
C ILE A 342 -14.83 -2.05 -12.03
N ALA A 343 -15.15 -0.89 -11.48
CA ALA A 343 -15.24 -0.68 -10.04
C ALA A 343 -16.48 0.17 -9.67
N ALA A 344 -17.23 -0.30 -8.69
CA ALA A 344 -18.38 0.36 -8.07
C ALA A 344 -18.53 -0.18 -6.63
N CYS A 345 -19.07 0.62 -5.71
CA CYS A 345 -19.27 0.22 -4.32
C CYS A 345 -20.71 0.51 -3.85
N HIS A 346 -21.32 -0.43 -3.11
CA HIS A 346 -22.72 -0.38 -2.68
C HIS A 346 -23.11 0.86 -1.83
N SER A 347 -22.13 1.61 -1.31
CA SER A 347 -22.35 2.84 -0.55
C SER A 347 -22.07 4.13 -1.34
N ALA A 348 -21.65 4.02 -2.60
CA ALA A 348 -21.21 5.15 -3.44
C ALA A 348 -21.99 5.29 -4.75
N HIS A 349 -21.97 6.51 -5.28
CA HIS A 349 -22.47 6.86 -6.62
C HIS A 349 -21.32 7.09 -7.62
N THR A 350 -20.13 6.61 -7.32
CA THR A 350 -18.94 6.70 -8.17
C THR A 350 -18.77 5.40 -8.95
N SER A 351 -18.29 5.53 -10.18
CA SER A 351 -18.00 4.44 -11.09
C SER A 351 -16.61 4.65 -11.68
N ALA A 352 -15.84 3.58 -11.83
CA ALA A 352 -14.53 3.65 -12.48
C ALA A 352 -14.29 2.43 -13.38
N ALA A 353 -13.35 2.58 -14.32
CA ALA A 353 -12.87 1.49 -15.16
C ALA A 353 -11.38 1.66 -15.49
N LYS A 354 -10.68 0.55 -15.72
CA LYS A 354 -9.30 0.52 -16.21
C LYS A 354 -9.23 -0.24 -17.52
N THR A 355 -8.46 0.30 -18.46
CA THR A 355 -8.21 -0.28 -19.79
C THR A 355 -6.92 -1.09 -19.83
N GLN A 356 -6.76 -1.88 -20.90
CA GLN A 356 -5.58 -2.73 -21.10
C GLN A 356 -4.28 -1.92 -21.26
N SER A 357 -4.33 -0.71 -21.83
CA SER A 357 -3.21 0.24 -21.86
C SER A 357 -2.87 0.87 -20.50
N GLY A 358 -3.67 0.60 -19.46
CA GLY A 358 -3.49 1.11 -18.12
C GLY A 358 -4.18 2.45 -17.83
N GLN A 359 -4.89 3.05 -18.80
CA GLN A 359 -5.67 4.26 -18.57
C GLN A 359 -6.85 3.98 -17.63
N VAL A 360 -7.03 4.85 -16.62
CA VAL A 360 -8.12 4.78 -15.64
C VAL A 360 -9.13 5.90 -15.87
N TYR A 361 -10.40 5.53 -15.96
CA TYR A 361 -11.54 6.43 -16.17
C TYR A 361 -12.43 6.47 -14.93
N MET A 362 -13.06 7.62 -14.66
CA MET A 362 -14.04 7.79 -13.58
C MET A 362 -15.29 8.57 -14.03
N TRP A 363 -16.45 8.27 -13.45
CA TRP A 363 -17.70 9.03 -13.65
C TRP A 363 -18.68 8.85 -12.47
N GLY A 364 -19.84 9.49 -12.55
CA GLY A 364 -20.82 9.57 -11.47
C GLY A 364 -20.53 10.71 -10.48
N GLN A 365 -20.81 10.46 -9.20
CA GLN A 365 -20.54 11.44 -8.15
C GLN A 365 -19.04 11.43 -7.79
N CYS A 366 -18.32 12.51 -8.11
CA CYS A 366 -16.88 12.65 -7.89
C CYS A 366 -16.62 13.96 -7.13
N ARG A 367 -16.17 13.90 -5.86
CA ARG A 367 -16.02 15.07 -4.96
C ARG A 367 -17.26 15.98 -4.93
N GLY A 368 -18.45 15.38 -4.87
CA GLY A 368 -19.74 16.09 -4.91
C GLY A 368 -20.14 16.66 -6.28
N GLN A 369 -19.26 16.65 -7.28
CA GLN A 369 -19.61 16.97 -8.67
C GLN A 369 -20.25 15.77 -9.38
N SER A 370 -20.96 16.04 -10.47
CA SER A 370 -21.67 15.04 -11.27
C SER A 370 -21.04 14.93 -12.65
N VAL A 371 -20.31 13.84 -12.87
CA VAL A 371 -19.55 13.54 -14.08
C VAL A 371 -20.36 12.54 -14.91
N ILE A 372 -20.92 13.00 -16.04
CA ILE A 372 -21.94 12.25 -16.80
C ILE A 372 -21.39 11.35 -17.93
N LEU A 373 -20.08 11.41 -18.19
CA LEU A 373 -19.35 10.61 -19.18
C LEU A 373 -18.04 10.11 -18.54
N PRO A 374 -17.50 8.95 -18.94
CA PRO A 374 -16.18 8.50 -18.49
C PRO A 374 -15.10 9.57 -18.70
N HIS A 375 -14.52 10.04 -17.60
CA HIS A 375 -13.45 11.04 -17.61
C HIS A 375 -12.11 10.36 -17.37
N LEU A 376 -11.16 10.51 -18.29
CA LEU A 376 -9.80 10.00 -18.15
C LEU A 376 -9.10 10.68 -16.96
N THR A 377 -8.46 9.87 -16.11
CA THR A 377 -7.74 10.33 -14.92
C THR A 377 -6.22 10.16 -15.08
N HIS A 378 -5.46 10.69 -14.12
CA HIS A 378 -4.01 10.49 -14.02
C HIS A 378 -3.63 9.33 -13.08
N PHE A 379 -4.58 8.46 -12.70
CA PHE A 379 -4.34 7.34 -11.78
C PHE A 379 -3.93 6.06 -12.51
N ALA A 380 -3.27 5.15 -11.78
CA ALA A 380 -2.78 3.87 -12.29
C ALA A 380 -3.71 2.68 -11.94
N CYS A 381 -4.62 2.84 -10.98
CA CYS A 381 -5.64 1.86 -10.58
C CYS A 381 -6.99 2.53 -10.30
N THR A 382 -8.07 1.75 -10.27
CA THR A 382 -9.39 2.26 -9.89
C THR A 382 -9.50 2.56 -8.40
N ASP A 383 -8.71 1.90 -7.55
CA ASP A 383 -8.71 2.12 -6.09
C ASP A 383 -8.35 3.57 -5.73
N ASP A 384 -7.42 4.20 -6.47
CA ASP A 384 -7.07 5.61 -6.33
C ASP A 384 -8.27 6.56 -6.59
N VAL A 385 -9.16 6.20 -7.54
CA VAL A 385 -10.38 6.96 -7.82
C VAL A 385 -11.28 6.96 -6.59
N PHE A 386 -11.43 5.81 -5.91
CA PHE A 386 -12.25 5.71 -4.71
C PHE A 386 -11.60 6.43 -3.52
N ALA A 387 -10.28 6.32 -3.34
CA ALA A 387 -9.54 7.06 -2.31
C ALA A 387 -9.69 8.58 -2.46
N CYS A 388 -9.59 9.08 -3.69
CA CYS A 388 -9.50 10.52 -3.95
C CYS A 388 -10.84 11.19 -4.29
N PHE A 389 -11.80 10.49 -4.89
CA PHE A 389 -13.00 11.11 -5.49
C PHE A 389 -14.34 10.51 -5.06
N ALA A 390 -14.39 9.30 -4.50
CA ALA A 390 -15.65 8.75 -3.99
C ALA A 390 -16.14 9.51 -2.75
N THR A 391 -17.43 9.35 -2.44
CA THR A 391 -18.04 9.93 -1.24
C THR A 391 -19.08 8.94 -0.70
N PRO A 392 -18.82 8.26 0.43
CA PRO A 392 -17.59 8.28 1.22
C PRO A 392 -16.37 7.70 0.47
N ALA A 393 -15.17 8.01 0.93
CA ALA A 393 -13.94 7.41 0.42
C ALA A 393 -13.74 6.02 1.03
N VAL A 394 -14.27 4.99 0.37
CA VAL A 394 -14.21 3.58 0.80
C VAL A 394 -13.73 2.66 -0.32
N MET A 395 -13.08 1.56 0.03
CA MET A 395 -12.55 0.57 -0.91
C MET A 395 -13.66 -0.32 -1.46
N TRP A 396 -13.71 -0.49 -2.79
CA TRP A 396 -14.69 -1.35 -3.46
C TRP A 396 -14.35 -2.85 -3.41
N ARG A 397 -13.15 -3.19 -2.91
CA ARG A 397 -12.61 -4.55 -2.73
C ARG A 397 -11.61 -4.57 -1.57
N LEU A 398 -11.17 -5.76 -1.14
CA LEU A 398 -9.93 -5.89 -0.38
C LEU A 398 -8.76 -5.50 -1.31
N LEU A 399 -8.03 -4.44 -0.96
CA LEU A 399 -6.81 -4.05 -1.66
C LEU A 399 -5.67 -4.94 -1.14
N SER A 400 -4.95 -5.61 -2.06
CA SER A 400 -3.85 -6.53 -1.74
C SER A 400 -2.63 -6.18 -2.57
N VAL A 401 -1.45 -6.37 -2.01
CA VAL A 401 -0.24 -6.57 -2.80
C VAL A 401 -0.47 -7.80 -3.67
N GLU A 402 -0.29 -7.68 -4.99
CA GLU A 402 -0.25 -8.84 -5.87
C GLU A 402 0.94 -9.73 -5.48
N PRO A 403 0.76 -11.05 -5.29
CA PRO A 403 1.86 -11.96 -5.04
C PRO A 403 2.71 -12.14 -6.31
N ASP A 404 3.62 -11.18 -6.55
CA ASP A 404 4.75 -11.42 -7.42
C ASP A 404 5.70 -12.40 -6.72
N ASP A 405 5.62 -13.68 -7.08
CA ASP A 405 6.73 -14.64 -6.91
C ASP A 405 8.01 -14.18 -7.66
N HIS A 406 7.89 -13.14 -8.48
CA HIS A 406 8.96 -12.46 -9.18
C HIS A 406 9.68 -11.45 -8.27
N LEU A 407 10.70 -11.94 -7.57
CA LEU A 407 11.78 -11.08 -7.06
C LEU A 407 12.25 -10.12 -8.16
N THR A 408 12.38 -8.84 -7.84
CA THR A 408 13.00 -7.88 -8.77
C THR A 408 14.44 -8.33 -9.11
N VAL A 409 14.95 -7.93 -10.27
CA VAL A 409 16.31 -8.33 -10.72
C VAL A 409 17.35 -8.06 -9.62
N ALA A 410 17.28 -6.93 -8.90
CA ALA A 410 18.18 -6.61 -7.81
C ALA A 410 18.05 -7.58 -6.60
N GLN A 411 16.84 -8.03 -6.27
CA GLN A 411 16.63 -9.01 -5.20
C GLN A 411 17.08 -10.42 -5.60
N SER A 412 16.80 -10.84 -6.83
CA SER A 412 17.28 -12.11 -7.37
C SER A 412 18.81 -12.16 -7.34
N LEU A 413 19.48 -11.11 -7.84
CA LEU A 413 20.94 -11.01 -7.78
C LEU A 413 21.45 -11.02 -6.34
N LYS A 414 20.84 -10.27 -5.42
CA LYS A 414 21.21 -10.28 -3.99
C LYS A 414 21.10 -11.67 -3.36
N LYS A 415 20.09 -12.47 -3.73
CA LYS A 415 19.89 -13.83 -3.23
C LYS A 415 20.98 -14.79 -3.73
N GLU A 416 21.46 -14.60 -4.96
CA GLU A 416 22.52 -15.41 -5.57
C GLU A 416 23.95 -14.98 -5.20
N PHE A 417 24.12 -13.99 -4.32
CA PHE A 417 25.44 -13.64 -3.79
C PHE A 417 25.89 -14.66 -2.75
N ASP A 418 27.12 -15.17 -2.88
CA ASP A 418 27.71 -16.19 -2.00
C ASP A 418 27.01 -17.57 -2.06
N ASN A 419 26.25 -17.85 -3.14
CA ASN A 419 25.59 -19.14 -3.37
C ASN A 419 26.54 -20.15 -4.05
N PRO A 420 26.90 -21.29 -3.42
CA PRO A 420 27.77 -22.31 -4.00
C PRO A 420 27.12 -23.17 -5.09
N GLU A 421 25.79 -23.15 -5.23
CA GLU A 421 25.08 -23.96 -6.24
C GLU A 421 25.09 -23.33 -7.63
N THR A 422 25.14 -21.99 -7.71
CA THR A 422 24.98 -21.21 -8.95
C THR A 422 26.27 -20.51 -9.41
N ALA A 423 27.21 -20.26 -8.50
CA ALA A 423 28.48 -19.59 -8.79
C ALA A 423 29.41 -20.37 -9.74
N ASP A 424 30.02 -19.66 -10.69
CA ASP A 424 31.02 -20.16 -11.64
C ASP A 424 32.46 -19.70 -11.33
N LEU A 425 32.66 -19.04 -10.18
CA LEU A 425 33.94 -18.55 -9.66
C LEU A 425 33.95 -18.54 -8.12
N LYS A 426 35.10 -18.89 -7.54
CA LYS A 426 35.36 -18.78 -6.11
C LYS A 426 36.49 -17.78 -5.86
N VAL A 427 36.33 -16.91 -4.85
CA VAL A 427 37.43 -16.06 -4.37
C VAL A 427 37.87 -16.53 -3.00
N LEU A 428 39.15 -16.87 -2.84
CA LEU A 428 39.77 -17.25 -1.58
C LEU A 428 40.39 -16.01 -0.93
N VAL A 429 39.86 -15.60 0.23
CA VAL A 429 40.33 -14.45 1.03
C VAL A 429 40.48 -14.89 2.48
N ASP A 430 41.64 -14.65 3.11
CA ASP A 430 41.97 -15.12 4.47
C ASP A 430 41.63 -16.60 4.75
N GLY A 431 41.83 -17.47 3.75
CA GLY A 431 41.51 -18.90 3.86
C GLY A 431 40.01 -19.26 3.78
N LYS A 432 39.14 -18.30 3.45
CA LYS A 432 37.69 -18.50 3.28
C LYS A 432 37.27 -18.25 1.83
N TYR A 433 36.33 -19.05 1.32
CA TYR A 433 35.78 -18.89 -0.03
C TYR A 433 34.56 -17.97 -0.05
N ILE A 434 34.46 -17.13 -1.07
CA ILE A 434 33.29 -16.33 -1.44
C ILE A 434 32.83 -16.79 -2.82
N HIS A 435 31.56 -17.16 -2.96
CA HIS A 435 31.01 -17.72 -4.20
C HIS A 435 30.38 -16.62 -5.08
N VAL A 436 30.85 -16.49 -6.33
CA VAL A 436 30.48 -15.39 -7.22
C VAL A 436 30.33 -15.80 -8.69
N HIS A 437 29.67 -14.92 -9.47
CA HIS A 437 29.35 -15.12 -10.88
C HIS A 437 30.22 -14.22 -11.77
N LYS A 438 31.07 -14.80 -12.61
CA LYS A 438 31.96 -14.12 -13.58
C LYS A 438 31.20 -13.09 -14.40
N VAL A 439 30.03 -13.45 -14.91
CA VAL A 439 29.20 -12.59 -15.76
C VAL A 439 28.85 -11.28 -15.05
N LEU A 440 28.44 -11.33 -13.78
CA LEU A 440 28.09 -10.14 -13.02
C LEU A 440 29.32 -9.26 -12.75
N LEU A 441 30.45 -9.85 -12.39
CA LEU A 441 31.71 -9.11 -12.19
C LEU A 441 32.18 -8.42 -13.49
N LYS A 442 32.13 -9.13 -14.63
CA LYS A 442 32.51 -8.59 -15.97
C LYS A 442 31.54 -7.53 -16.50
N ILE A 443 30.28 -7.51 -16.04
CA ILE A 443 29.31 -6.45 -16.37
C ILE A 443 29.50 -5.23 -15.45
N ARG A 444 29.76 -5.45 -14.16
CA ARG A 444 29.68 -4.43 -13.12
C ARG A 444 31.00 -3.74 -12.80
N CYS A 445 32.14 -4.32 -13.20
CA CYS A 445 33.47 -3.74 -12.99
C CYS A 445 34.39 -3.94 -14.20
N GLU A 446 34.92 -2.84 -14.75
CA GLU A 446 35.80 -2.86 -15.93
C GLU A 446 37.13 -3.60 -15.68
N ARG A 447 37.66 -3.52 -14.46
CA ARG A 447 38.90 -4.22 -14.09
C ARG A 447 38.69 -5.73 -14.06
N PHE A 448 37.58 -6.22 -13.52
CA PHE A 448 37.22 -7.65 -13.60
C PHE A 448 37.00 -8.11 -15.04
N ARG A 449 36.37 -7.28 -15.89
CA ARG A 449 36.22 -7.55 -17.33
C ARG A 449 37.55 -7.75 -18.07
N SER A 450 38.63 -7.14 -17.57
CA SER A 450 39.97 -7.18 -18.17
C SER A 450 40.88 -8.27 -17.59
N ILE A 451 40.59 -8.76 -16.38
CA ILE A 451 41.44 -9.71 -15.64
C ILE A 451 40.89 -11.14 -15.67
N LEU A 452 39.56 -11.32 -15.63
CA LEU A 452 38.94 -12.65 -15.63
C LEU A 452 38.94 -13.27 -17.03
N ASN A 453 39.66 -14.38 -17.20
CA ASN A 453 39.47 -15.30 -18.30
C ASN A 453 38.16 -16.08 -18.11
N ASN A 454 37.87 -17.04 -18.99
CA ASN A 454 36.70 -17.91 -18.83
C ASN A 454 37.03 -19.15 -17.97
N ASP A 455 38.28 -19.61 -18.03
CA ASP A 455 38.75 -20.85 -17.41
C ASP A 455 39.14 -20.70 -15.91
N ASP A 456 39.16 -19.47 -15.37
CA ASP A 456 39.55 -19.21 -13.98
C ASP A 456 38.47 -19.71 -13.00
N GLU A 457 38.70 -20.80 -12.27
CA GLU A 457 37.73 -21.31 -11.28
C GLU A 457 37.93 -20.72 -9.87
N ILE A 458 39.16 -20.35 -9.52
CA ILE A 458 39.54 -19.81 -8.21
C ILE A 458 40.45 -18.59 -8.39
N ILE A 459 40.17 -17.52 -7.65
CA ILE A 459 41.07 -16.36 -7.48
C ILE A 459 41.51 -16.29 -6.01
N GLU A 460 42.81 -16.18 -5.77
CA GLU A 460 43.36 -15.92 -4.44
C GLU A 460 43.55 -14.41 -4.22
N MET A 461 43.20 -13.91 -3.03
CA MET A 461 43.39 -12.53 -2.62
C MET A 461 43.93 -12.47 -1.21
N SER A 462 45.17 -11.99 -1.06
CA SER A 462 45.88 -11.87 0.22
C SER A 462 46.14 -10.42 0.65
N GLU A 463 45.75 -9.44 -0.17
CA GLU A 463 46.02 -8.01 0.07
C GLU A 463 44.95 -7.32 0.95
N PHE A 464 43.77 -7.94 1.10
CA PHE A 464 42.60 -7.37 1.76
C PHE A 464 41.96 -8.37 2.70
N SER A 465 41.43 -7.90 3.83
CA SER A 465 40.73 -8.75 4.77
C SER A 465 39.40 -9.26 4.18
N TYR A 466 38.99 -10.45 4.62
CA TYR A 466 37.75 -11.10 4.19
C TYR A 466 36.50 -10.19 4.28
N PRO A 467 36.24 -9.45 5.39
CA PRO A 467 35.07 -8.57 5.46
C PRO A 467 35.07 -7.48 4.38
N VAL A 468 36.24 -6.85 4.16
CA VAL A 468 36.43 -5.78 3.19
C VAL A 468 36.23 -6.28 1.76
N TYR A 469 36.88 -7.39 1.40
CA TYR A 469 36.75 -7.94 0.05
C TYR A 469 35.36 -8.52 -0.22
N ARG A 470 34.72 -9.16 0.77
CA ARG A 470 33.34 -9.65 0.65
C ARG A 470 32.35 -8.50 0.43
N ALA A 471 32.48 -7.40 1.16
CA ALA A 471 31.61 -6.24 0.98
C ALA A 471 31.80 -5.57 -0.40
N PHE A 472 33.01 -5.59 -0.96
CA PHE A 472 33.26 -5.13 -2.32
C PHE A 472 32.52 -5.98 -3.36
N LEU A 473 32.59 -7.32 -3.22
CA LEU A 473 31.85 -8.23 -4.10
C LEU A 473 30.32 -8.07 -3.91
N GLU A 474 29.83 -7.94 -2.67
CA GLU A 474 28.40 -7.71 -2.37
C GLU A 474 27.89 -6.39 -2.98
N TYR A 475 28.73 -5.34 -2.99
CA TYR A 475 28.42 -4.07 -3.65
C TYR A 475 28.21 -4.23 -5.17
N LEU A 476 29.04 -5.03 -5.85
CA LEU A 476 28.88 -5.26 -7.29
C LEU A 476 27.53 -5.90 -7.62
N TYR A 477 26.96 -6.70 -6.72
CA TYR A 477 25.65 -7.31 -6.86
C TYR A 477 24.48 -6.39 -6.45
N THR A 478 24.67 -5.61 -5.38
CA THR A 478 23.56 -4.98 -4.65
C THR A 478 23.55 -3.45 -4.70
N ASP A 479 24.59 -2.80 -5.23
CA ASP A 479 24.83 -1.35 -5.16
C ASP A 479 24.93 -0.77 -3.72
N ASN A 480 24.99 -1.62 -2.69
CA ASN A 480 25.00 -1.24 -1.27
C ASN A 480 26.31 -1.66 -0.57
N ILE A 481 26.66 -0.98 0.52
CA ILE A 481 27.79 -1.33 1.39
C ILE A 481 27.23 -1.71 2.77
N ARG A 482 27.79 -2.76 3.38
CA ARG A 482 27.49 -3.19 4.76
C ARG A 482 28.80 -3.44 5.50
N LEU A 483 29.46 -2.36 5.95
CA LEU A 483 30.68 -2.39 6.75
C LEU A 483 30.64 -1.28 7.82
N PRO A 484 31.35 -1.46 8.96
CA PRO A 484 31.62 -0.36 9.88
C PRO A 484 32.54 0.70 9.22
N PRO A 485 32.57 1.95 9.74
CA PRO A 485 33.35 3.04 9.17
C PRO A 485 34.86 2.78 9.08
N GLU A 486 35.39 1.98 10.00
CA GLU A 486 36.81 1.61 10.07
C GLU A 486 37.19 0.67 8.91
N ASP A 487 36.41 -0.39 8.69
CA ASP A 487 36.60 -1.30 7.53
C ASP A 487 36.29 -0.62 6.19
N ALA A 488 35.44 0.42 6.18
CA ALA A 488 35.15 1.20 4.97
C ALA A 488 36.39 1.93 4.41
N ILE A 489 37.47 2.08 5.20
CA ILE A 489 38.78 2.52 4.72
C ILE A 489 39.36 1.50 3.72
N GLY A 490 39.41 0.20 4.07
CA GLY A 490 39.90 -0.84 3.16
C GLY A 490 39.04 -0.98 1.91
N LEU A 491 37.75 -0.63 2.01
CA LEU A 491 36.86 -0.58 0.85
C LEU A 491 37.16 0.62 -0.08
N LEU A 492 37.71 1.72 0.45
CA LEU A 492 38.19 2.86 -0.33
C LEU A 492 39.45 2.52 -1.15
N ASP A 493 40.33 1.67 -0.59
CA ASP A 493 41.45 1.07 -1.32
C ASP A 493 40.95 0.22 -2.50
N LEU A 494 40.04 -0.72 -2.25
CA LEU A 494 39.43 -1.52 -3.32
C LEU A 494 38.71 -0.67 -4.37
N ALA A 495 37.97 0.36 -3.95
CA ALA A 495 37.34 1.30 -4.89
C ALA A 495 38.37 2.02 -5.78
N THR A 496 39.52 2.39 -5.24
CA THR A 496 40.59 3.05 -5.99
C THR A 496 41.33 2.06 -6.90
N LEU A 497 41.62 0.86 -6.40
CA LEU A 497 42.27 -0.23 -7.13
C LEU A 497 41.42 -0.70 -8.33
N TYR A 498 40.14 -0.95 -8.12
CA TYR A 498 39.19 -1.39 -9.17
C TYR A 498 38.58 -0.23 -9.97
N ARG A 499 38.94 1.03 -9.66
CA ARG A 499 38.49 2.27 -10.33
C ARG A 499 36.98 2.57 -10.22
N GLU A 500 36.34 2.05 -9.18
CA GLU A 500 34.91 2.19 -8.91
C GLU A 500 34.59 3.55 -8.25
N ASN A 501 34.43 4.58 -9.09
CA ASN A 501 34.14 5.95 -8.64
C ASN A 501 32.84 6.09 -7.82
N ARG A 502 31.82 5.26 -8.09
CA ARG A 502 30.55 5.27 -7.34
C ARG A 502 30.73 4.65 -5.95
N LEU A 503 31.49 3.54 -5.86
CA LEU A 503 31.88 2.94 -4.59
C LEU A 503 32.68 3.93 -3.73
N LYS A 504 33.69 4.60 -4.31
CA LYS A 504 34.52 5.59 -3.61
C LYS A 504 33.68 6.69 -2.95
N LYS A 505 32.65 7.21 -3.64
CA LYS A 505 31.70 8.20 -3.09
C LYS A 505 30.85 7.64 -1.95
N LEU A 506 30.38 6.39 -2.09
CA LEU A 506 29.54 5.73 -1.09
C LEU A 506 30.34 5.42 0.19
N CYS A 507 31.58 4.93 0.08
CA CYS A 507 32.49 4.78 1.23
C CYS A 507 32.69 6.10 1.99
N GLN A 508 32.96 7.20 1.26
CA GLN A 508 33.12 8.52 1.88
C GLN A 508 31.85 9.00 2.60
N GLN A 509 30.65 8.64 2.14
CA GLN A 509 29.40 8.94 2.83
C GLN A 509 29.23 8.10 4.09
N THR A 510 29.50 6.79 4.03
CA THR A 510 29.46 5.90 5.20
C THR A 510 30.42 6.35 6.29
N ILE A 511 31.65 6.72 5.94
CA ILE A 511 32.65 7.24 6.90
C ILE A 511 32.16 8.55 7.54
N LYS A 512 31.59 9.47 6.76
CA LYS A 512 31.05 10.74 7.28
C LYS A 512 29.87 10.56 8.24
N GLN A 513 29.11 9.48 8.10
CA GLN A 513 27.95 9.18 8.97
C GLN A 513 28.33 8.45 10.26
N GLY A 514 29.48 7.77 10.30
CA GLY A 514 29.91 6.95 11.45
C GLY A 514 31.20 7.43 12.13
N ILE A 515 31.61 8.68 11.91
CA ILE A 515 32.70 9.29 12.69
C ILE A 515 32.26 9.49 14.15
N CYS A 516 33.12 9.12 15.08
CA CYS A 516 32.98 9.37 16.51
C CYS A 516 34.30 9.90 17.07
N GLU A 517 34.30 10.34 18.33
CA GLU A 517 35.50 10.92 18.97
C GLU A 517 36.67 9.94 19.01
N GLU A 518 36.41 8.64 19.20
CA GLU A 518 37.42 7.57 19.29
C GLU A 518 38.10 7.26 17.94
N ASN A 519 37.36 7.25 16.83
CA ASN A 519 37.88 6.86 15.51
C ASN A 519 38.28 8.06 14.61
N ALA A 520 37.99 9.30 15.01
CA ALA A 520 38.18 10.50 14.18
C ALA A 520 39.61 10.69 13.64
N ILE A 521 40.65 10.38 14.43
CA ILE A 521 42.05 10.52 13.99
C ILE A 521 42.46 9.41 13.02
N ALA A 522 42.00 8.18 13.21
CA ALA A 522 42.23 7.09 12.26
C ALA A 522 41.57 7.39 10.91
N LEU A 523 40.33 7.89 10.92
CA LEU A 523 39.60 8.33 9.73
C LEU A 523 40.28 9.54 9.05
N LEU A 524 40.80 10.50 9.80
CA LEU A 524 41.56 11.63 9.26
C LEU A 524 42.88 11.19 8.61
N SER A 525 43.62 10.29 9.26
CA SER A 525 44.85 9.71 8.73
C SER A 525 44.59 8.98 7.40
N ALA A 526 43.54 8.16 7.35
CA ALA A 526 43.08 7.53 6.12
C ALA A 526 42.70 8.56 5.04
N ALA A 527 41.93 9.60 5.38
CA ALA A 527 41.52 10.61 4.41
C ALA A 527 42.71 11.33 3.75
N VAL A 528 43.77 11.62 4.51
CA VAL A 528 45.04 12.17 3.99
C VAL A 528 45.77 11.14 3.12
N LYS A 529 45.92 9.90 3.59
CA LYS A 529 46.59 8.80 2.87
C LYS A 529 45.99 8.55 1.47
N TYR A 530 44.68 8.76 1.30
CA TYR A 530 43.95 8.50 0.06
C TYR A 530 43.57 9.75 -0.74
N GLU A 531 44.19 10.91 -0.43
CA GLU A 531 43.96 12.21 -1.09
C GLU A 531 42.47 12.62 -1.14
N ALA A 532 41.69 12.18 -0.15
CA ALA A 532 40.25 12.36 -0.11
C ALA A 532 39.87 13.73 0.49
N GLN A 533 40.19 14.82 -0.22
CA GLN A 533 40.05 16.22 0.25
C GLN A 533 38.71 16.52 0.95
N ASP A 534 37.57 16.13 0.34
CA ASP A 534 36.24 16.32 0.91
C ASP A 534 35.99 15.55 2.22
N LEU A 535 36.73 14.45 2.45
CA LEU A 535 36.68 13.65 3.67
C LEU A 535 37.68 14.19 4.70
N GLU A 536 38.90 14.56 4.28
CA GLU A 536 39.93 15.16 5.13
C GLU A 536 39.39 16.42 5.82
N GLU A 537 38.81 17.35 5.04
CA GLU A 537 38.28 18.60 5.57
C GLU A 537 37.13 18.38 6.56
N PHE A 538 36.33 17.33 6.33
CA PHE A 538 35.24 16.94 7.23
C PHE A 538 35.76 16.32 8.54
N CYS A 539 36.64 15.31 8.45
CA CYS A 539 37.26 14.67 9.60
C CYS A 539 38.07 15.69 10.42
N PHE A 540 38.83 16.57 9.77
CA PHE A 540 39.56 17.65 10.42
C PHE A 540 38.61 18.57 11.19
N ARG A 541 37.51 19.02 10.57
CA ARG A 541 36.53 19.89 11.23
C ARG A 541 35.82 19.20 12.40
N PHE A 542 35.55 17.89 12.30
CA PHE A 542 35.04 17.09 13.42
C PHE A 542 36.06 17.06 14.58
N CYS A 543 37.32 16.75 14.31
CA CYS A 543 38.39 16.76 15.32
C CYS A 543 38.57 18.12 16.02
N ILE A 544 38.35 19.23 15.31
CA ILE A 544 38.43 20.58 15.89
C ILE A 544 37.21 20.88 16.78
N ASN A 545 36.01 20.48 16.38
CA ASN A 545 34.80 20.68 17.19
C ASN A 545 34.83 19.85 18.50
N HIS A 546 35.46 18.68 18.48
CA HIS A 546 35.56 17.75 19.62
C HIS A 546 36.98 17.69 20.22
N LEU A 547 37.79 18.74 20.02
CA LEU A 547 39.24 18.74 20.27
C LEU A 547 39.64 18.29 21.68
N THR A 548 38.89 18.69 22.70
CA THR A 548 39.14 18.35 24.11
C THR A 548 39.08 16.84 24.38
N VAL A 549 38.15 16.12 23.75
CA VAL A 549 38.02 14.67 23.89
C VAL A 549 38.98 13.97 22.92
N VAL A 550 39.04 14.40 21.66
CA VAL A 550 39.86 13.78 20.62
C VAL A 550 41.35 13.76 21.01
N THR A 551 41.87 14.83 21.62
CA THR A 551 43.27 14.89 22.12
C THR A 551 43.60 13.91 23.25
N GLN A 552 42.59 13.31 23.90
CA GLN A 552 42.76 12.30 24.96
C GLN A 552 42.64 10.86 24.43
N THR A 553 42.33 10.68 23.14
CA THR A 553 42.18 9.35 22.52
C THR A 553 43.53 8.71 22.21
N GLN A 554 43.56 7.38 22.22
CA GLN A 554 44.73 6.60 21.80
C GLN A 554 45.12 6.92 20.33
N GLY A 555 44.15 7.13 19.45
CA GLY A 555 44.40 7.50 18.05
C GLY A 555 45.14 8.83 17.89
N PHE A 556 44.94 9.80 18.80
CA PHE A 556 45.72 11.04 18.81
C PHE A 556 47.14 10.86 19.37
N ALA A 557 47.31 9.96 20.35
CA ALA A 557 48.62 9.62 20.92
C ALA A 557 49.51 8.83 19.93
N GLU A 558 48.91 8.01 19.07
CA GLU A 558 49.59 7.20 18.04
C GLU A 558 49.68 7.92 16.68
N MET A 559 49.34 9.21 16.62
CA MET A 559 49.30 10.01 15.40
C MET A 559 50.70 10.22 14.81
N ASP A 560 50.85 9.99 13.49
CA ASP A 560 52.10 10.22 12.77
C ASP A 560 52.61 11.66 12.94
N HIS A 561 53.93 11.83 13.02
CA HIS A 561 54.57 13.10 13.34
C HIS A 561 54.31 14.20 12.30
N ASP A 562 54.27 13.87 10.99
CA ASP A 562 53.97 14.86 9.96
C ASP A 562 52.47 15.17 9.90
N LEU A 563 51.61 14.17 10.11
CA LEU A 563 50.17 14.37 10.25
C LEU A 563 49.84 15.27 11.44
N LEU A 564 50.45 15.03 12.61
CA LEU A 564 50.27 15.81 13.84
C LEU A 564 50.74 17.26 13.67
N LYS A 565 51.92 17.47 13.05
CA LYS A 565 52.45 18.81 12.74
C LYS A 565 51.53 19.59 11.80
N ASN A 566 51.01 18.93 10.76
CA ASN A 566 50.05 19.52 9.84
C ASN A 566 48.72 19.83 10.53
N PHE A 567 48.23 18.92 11.38
CA PHE A 567 47.02 19.11 12.18
C PHE A 567 47.12 20.32 13.11
N ILE A 568 48.18 20.43 13.91
CA ILE A 568 48.41 21.57 14.82
C ILE A 568 48.55 22.88 14.01
N SER A 569 49.25 22.86 12.87
CA SER A 569 49.38 24.04 12.01
C SER A 569 48.02 24.49 11.45
N LYS A 570 47.20 23.56 10.92
CA LYS A 570 45.85 23.83 10.39
C LYS A 570 44.92 24.32 11.51
N ALA A 571 44.95 23.67 12.68
CA ALA A 571 44.19 24.04 13.88
C ALA A 571 44.51 25.47 14.37
N SER A 572 45.80 25.84 14.39
CA SER A 572 46.24 27.18 14.80
C SER A 572 45.71 28.29 13.89
N ARG A 573 45.59 28.03 12.57
CA ARG A 573 45.06 28.98 11.58
C ARG A 573 43.55 29.17 11.69
N VAL A 574 42.82 28.12 12.08
CA VAL A 574 41.37 28.14 12.29
C VAL A 574 41.01 28.70 13.68
N GLY A 575 42.00 28.97 14.54
CA GLY A 575 41.81 29.61 15.84
C GLY A 575 41.44 28.65 16.98
N ALA A 576 41.60 27.33 16.78
CA ALA A 576 41.18 26.29 17.73
C ALA A 576 41.89 26.31 19.10
N PHE A 577 42.95 27.11 19.25
CA PHE A 577 43.71 27.30 20.48
C PHE A 577 43.55 28.72 21.08
N ARG A 578 42.52 29.47 20.67
CA ARG A 578 42.15 30.75 21.29
C ARG A 578 41.06 30.50 22.34
N ASN A 579 41.39 30.77 23.60
CA ASN A 579 40.42 30.92 24.69
C ASN A 579 39.53 32.14 24.48
#